data_AF-A0A1H7AFR5-F1
#
_entry.id   AF-A0A1H7AFR5-F1
#
_cell.length_a   1.000
_cell.length_b   1.000
_cell.length_c   1.000
_cell.angle_alpha   90.00
_cell.angle_beta   90.00
_cell.angle_gamma   90.00
#
_symmetry.space_group_name_H-M   'P 1'
#
loop_
_entity.id
_entity.type
_entity.pdbx_description
1 polymer ?
#
loop_
_entity_poly.entity_id
_entity_poly.type
_entity_poly.pdbx_seq_one_letter_code
_entity_poly.pdbx_strand_id
1 'polypeptide(L)'
;MANDKGESTGSWFWYAFAVFVLCTSSGGLLFGLYGHYFPAITGVRDDWNVFGALLGGFGSCIGAVATLATLLFLAQQNRQQQQFVAWQIETLTFEKFLSHRRVFSERLGEIQSRLEHKIRFRNPENLYYGLFPDNGPAKLLLAVAPDVSETSENLLGALKVRFEMLDQLIKKAEFSTQDAYELAGLLFEINSDLGFEWVGEPDDGDVVMAGLNIGVNIYSLHEALNRMKWIYNIYLRFTGNAPFDGLNHGVTRYVKDALMKCRRLRGYVVYRSVTDLQALQDLLFQVDSLRDDTKNWLLPDSYRLLEATFESRHDVAQLADSERYLSMLIKINNEIFDQRTEIEVDDPRYDELNACEATVMRIVGNVRMASERNHMK
;
A
#
# COMPACT_ATOMS: atom_id res chain seq x y z
N MET A 1 -13.09 -13.53 34.18
CA MET A 1 -12.58 -14.75 34.85
C MET A 1 -11.41 -14.36 35.76
N ALA A 2 -11.70 -13.94 36.98
CA ALA A 2 -10.67 -13.55 37.95
C ALA A 2 -11.26 -13.73 39.35
N ASN A 3 -11.35 -14.97 39.83
CA ASN A 3 -11.59 -15.23 41.25
C ASN A 3 -11.26 -16.67 41.67
N ASP A 4 -10.07 -17.17 41.33
CA ASP A 4 -9.65 -18.52 41.77
C ASP A 4 -8.13 -18.65 42.01
N LYS A 5 -7.49 -17.56 42.47
CA LYS A 5 -6.04 -17.56 42.79
C LYS A 5 -5.74 -17.61 44.29
N GLY A 6 -6.77 -17.50 45.14
CA GLY A 6 -6.63 -17.51 46.61
C GLY A 6 -6.68 -18.89 47.26
N GLU A 7 -7.29 -19.89 46.61
CA GLU A 7 -7.52 -21.20 47.25
C GLU A 7 -6.35 -22.20 47.10
N SER A 8 -5.52 -22.09 46.05
CA SER A 8 -4.50 -23.13 45.80
C SER A 8 -3.27 -23.05 46.73
N THR A 9 -2.90 -21.86 47.21
CA THR A 9 -1.76 -21.70 48.13
C THR A 9 -2.08 -22.18 49.53
N GLY A 10 -3.33 -22.03 49.98
CA GLY A 10 -3.79 -22.57 51.25
C GLY A 10 -3.80 -24.11 51.27
N SER A 11 -4.18 -24.74 50.17
CA SER A 11 -4.29 -26.21 50.08
C SER A 11 -2.94 -26.93 50.17
N TRP A 12 -1.88 -26.40 49.54
CA TRP A 12 -0.54 -27.01 49.60
C TRP A 12 0.07 -27.01 51.01
N PHE A 13 -0.17 -25.94 51.79
CA PHE A 13 0.25 -25.87 53.18
C PHE A 13 -0.38 -27.01 53.99
N TRP A 14 -1.67 -27.30 53.80
CA TRP A 14 -2.35 -28.40 54.48
C TRP A 14 -1.86 -29.78 54.03
N TYR A 15 -1.52 -29.98 52.76
CA TYR A 15 -0.91 -31.24 52.30
C TYR A 15 0.49 -31.44 52.90
N ALA A 16 1.34 -30.41 52.90
CA ALA A 16 2.65 -30.47 53.52
C ALA A 16 2.57 -30.73 55.03
N PHE A 17 1.60 -30.08 55.70
CA PHE A 17 1.31 -30.30 57.11
C PHE A 17 0.80 -31.73 57.39
N ALA A 18 -0.09 -32.26 56.56
CA ALA A 18 -0.59 -33.62 56.69
C ALA A 18 0.52 -34.66 56.51
N VAL A 19 1.41 -34.49 55.52
CA VAL A 19 2.58 -35.35 55.33
C VAL A 19 3.53 -35.25 56.53
N PHE A 20 3.77 -34.05 57.05
CA PHE A 20 4.60 -33.85 58.24
C PHE A 20 4.01 -34.55 59.47
N VAL A 21 2.72 -34.40 59.73
CA VAL A 21 2.02 -35.08 60.83
C VAL A 21 2.04 -36.59 60.64
N LEU A 22 1.85 -37.10 59.42
CA LEU A 22 1.88 -38.53 59.13
C LEU A 22 3.28 -39.13 59.31
N CYS A 23 4.34 -38.44 58.86
CA CYS A 23 5.72 -38.86 59.06
C CYS A 23 6.12 -38.83 60.55
N THR A 24 5.76 -37.77 61.27
CA THR A 24 6.10 -37.65 62.71
C THR A 24 5.32 -38.64 63.57
N SER A 25 4.04 -38.86 63.29
CA SER A 25 3.22 -39.85 64.00
C SER A 25 3.62 -41.30 63.69
N SER A 26 3.88 -41.64 62.42
CA SER A 26 4.37 -42.98 62.05
C SER A 26 5.77 -43.27 62.61
N GLY A 27 6.68 -42.28 62.60
CA GLY A 27 7.96 -42.40 63.28
C GLY A 27 7.80 -42.58 64.79
N GLY A 28 6.98 -41.75 65.43
CA GLY A 28 6.68 -41.87 66.86
C GLY A 28 6.09 -43.23 67.24
N LEU A 29 5.20 -43.78 66.42
CA LEU A 29 4.60 -45.09 66.62
C LEU A 29 5.61 -46.22 66.41
N LEU A 30 6.42 -46.15 65.34
CA LEU A 30 7.44 -47.15 65.02
C LEU A 30 8.55 -47.19 66.07
N PHE A 31 9.06 -46.04 66.51
CA PHE A 31 10.06 -45.97 67.59
C PHE A 31 9.46 -46.23 68.97
N GLY A 32 8.18 -45.90 69.19
CA GLY A 32 7.45 -46.23 70.42
C GLY A 32 7.20 -47.73 70.56
N LEU A 33 6.80 -48.41 69.48
CA LEU A 33 6.68 -49.87 69.43
C LEU A 33 8.05 -50.53 69.60
N TYR A 34 9.09 -50.02 68.94
CA TYR A 34 10.46 -50.50 69.14
C TYR A 34 10.89 -50.41 70.61
N GLY A 35 10.68 -49.26 71.26
CA GLY A 35 11.01 -49.08 72.68
C GLY A 35 10.15 -49.92 73.64
N HIS A 36 8.92 -50.27 73.26
CA HIS A 36 8.04 -51.13 74.05
C HIS A 36 8.43 -52.61 73.97
N TYR A 37 8.73 -53.11 72.77
CA TYR A 37 9.12 -54.51 72.55
C TYR A 37 10.59 -54.78 72.86
N PHE A 38 11.45 -53.75 72.84
CA PHE A 38 12.87 -53.82 73.21
C PHE A 38 13.21 -52.79 74.29
N PRO A 39 12.74 -53.00 75.53
CA PRO A 39 12.99 -52.08 76.64
C PRO A 39 14.44 -52.21 77.11
N ALA A 40 15.25 -51.22 76.74
CA ALA A 40 16.69 -51.06 76.94
C ALA A 40 17.55 -51.54 75.76
N ILE A 41 18.16 -50.57 75.06
CA ILE A 41 19.35 -50.83 74.23
C ILE A 41 20.45 -51.26 75.18
N THR A 42 20.66 -52.57 75.31
CA THR A 42 21.75 -53.08 76.10
C THR A 42 23.06 -52.74 75.39
N GLY A 43 24.20 -52.71 76.10
CA GLY A 43 25.51 -52.39 75.50
C GLY A 43 26.01 -53.37 74.43
N VAL A 44 25.13 -54.22 73.89
CA VAL A 44 25.38 -55.23 72.86
C VAL A 44 25.30 -54.57 71.48
N ARG A 45 26.30 -54.85 70.64
CA ARG A 45 26.48 -54.25 69.32
C ARG A 45 25.31 -54.51 68.36
N ASP A 46 24.62 -55.64 68.51
CA ASP A 46 23.54 -56.05 67.59
C ASP A 46 22.26 -55.22 67.76
N ASP A 47 21.95 -54.75 68.97
CA ASP A 47 20.80 -53.86 69.23
C ASP A 47 20.96 -52.51 68.51
N TRP A 48 22.19 -52.00 68.45
CA TRP A 48 22.53 -50.78 67.71
C TRP A 48 22.47 -50.97 66.19
N ASN A 49 22.80 -52.17 65.69
CA ASN A 49 22.70 -52.48 64.27
C ASN A 49 21.23 -52.53 63.81
N VAL A 50 20.34 -53.13 64.61
CA VAL A 50 18.89 -53.20 64.30
C VAL A 50 18.25 -51.82 64.38
N PHE A 51 18.56 -51.02 65.41
CA PHE A 51 18.10 -49.65 65.50
C PHE A 51 18.61 -48.79 64.32
N GLY A 52 19.89 -48.93 63.96
CA GLY A 52 20.49 -48.24 62.83
C GLY A 52 19.84 -48.62 61.49
N ALA A 53 19.51 -49.89 61.28
CA ALA A 53 18.81 -50.36 60.09
C ALA A 53 17.36 -49.84 60.03
N LEU A 54 16.66 -49.80 61.17
CA LEU A 54 15.31 -49.26 61.28
C LEU A 54 15.28 -47.75 61.01
N LEU A 55 16.19 -47.00 61.64
CA LEU A 55 16.36 -45.57 61.44
C LEU A 55 16.76 -45.25 60.00
N GLY A 56 17.68 -46.04 59.43
CA GLY A 56 18.11 -45.93 58.04
C GLY A 56 16.96 -46.18 57.07
N GLY A 57 16.19 -47.26 57.26
CA GLY A 57 15.03 -47.59 56.44
C GLY A 57 13.93 -46.53 56.51
N PHE A 58 13.60 -46.06 57.72
CA PHE A 58 12.64 -44.98 57.92
C PHE A 58 13.11 -43.66 57.29
N GLY A 59 14.39 -43.32 57.46
CA GLY A 59 15.02 -42.15 56.83
C GLY A 59 14.99 -42.21 55.30
N SER A 60 15.27 -43.38 54.70
CA SER A 60 15.15 -43.58 53.26
C SER A 60 13.72 -43.44 52.74
N CYS A 61 12.71 -43.96 53.47
CA CYS A 61 11.31 -43.78 53.11
C CYS A 61 10.88 -42.30 53.16
N ILE A 62 11.26 -41.56 54.20
CA ILE A 62 11.00 -40.11 54.27
C ILE A 62 11.71 -39.40 53.12
N GLY A 63 12.98 -39.73 52.86
CA GLY A 63 13.75 -39.15 51.75
C GLY A 63 13.09 -39.38 50.39
N ALA A 64 12.55 -40.58 50.15
CA ALA A 64 11.82 -40.91 48.93
C ALA A 64 10.51 -40.11 48.80
N VAL A 65 9.73 -39.98 49.88
CA VAL A 65 8.50 -39.18 49.91
C VAL A 65 8.81 -37.70 49.68
N ALA A 66 9.84 -37.16 50.32
CA ALA A 66 10.27 -35.78 50.12
C ALA A 66 10.70 -35.52 48.66
N THR A 67 11.43 -36.46 48.06
CA THR A 67 11.83 -36.39 46.64
C THR A 67 10.62 -36.42 45.71
N LEU A 68 9.66 -37.32 45.94
CA LEU A 68 8.43 -37.42 45.14
C LEU A 68 7.57 -36.16 45.27
N ALA A 69 7.41 -35.63 46.48
CA ALA A 69 6.71 -34.38 46.72
C ALA A 69 7.37 -33.19 46.00
N THR A 70 8.71 -33.13 46.01
CA THR A 70 9.48 -32.10 45.30
C THR A 70 9.28 -32.20 43.78
N LEU A 71 9.32 -33.41 43.21
CA LEU A 71 9.08 -33.62 41.79
C LEU A 71 7.66 -33.22 41.37
N LEU A 72 6.65 -33.54 42.18
CA LEU A 72 5.26 -33.14 41.93
C LEU A 72 5.08 -31.62 42.01
N PHE A 73 5.68 -30.98 43.00
CA PHE A 73 5.67 -29.52 43.13
C PHE A 73 6.32 -28.84 41.93
N LEU A 74 7.51 -29.30 41.52
CA LEU A 74 8.20 -28.80 40.34
C LEU A 74 7.39 -29.01 39.06
N ALA A 75 6.74 -30.17 38.91
CA ALA A 75 5.87 -30.45 37.77
C ALA A 75 4.65 -29.50 37.72
N GLN A 76 4.03 -29.22 38.87
CA GLN A 76 2.92 -28.28 38.98
C GLN A 76 3.37 -26.84 38.70
N GLN A 77 4.49 -26.41 39.27
CA GLN A 77 5.07 -25.09 39.04
C GLN A 77 5.42 -24.89 37.55
N ASN A 78 6.01 -25.90 36.91
CA ASN A 78 6.33 -25.86 35.48
C ASN A 78 5.06 -25.70 34.62
N ARG A 79 3.97 -26.42 34.93
CA ARG A 79 2.69 -26.24 34.24
C ARG A 79 2.12 -24.83 34.37
N GLN A 80 2.14 -24.26 35.57
CA GLN A 80 1.66 -22.89 35.80
C GLN A 80 2.54 -21.85 35.08
N GLN A 81 3.86 -22.04 35.07
CA GLN A 81 4.79 -21.21 34.32
C GLN A 81 4.52 -21.27 32.82
N GLN A 82 4.28 -22.46 32.26
CA GLN A 82 3.94 -22.61 30.84
C GLN A 82 2.64 -21.87 30.47
N GLN A 83 1.61 -21.95 31.30
CA GLN A 83 0.36 -21.21 31.08
C GLN A 83 0.57 -19.70 31.12
N PHE A 84 1.34 -19.21 32.09
CA PHE A 84 1.67 -17.80 32.18
C PHE A 84 2.49 -17.32 30.98
N VAL A 85 3.47 -18.10 30.54
CA VAL A 85 4.27 -17.81 29.35
C VAL A 85 3.39 -17.77 28.10
N ALA A 86 2.47 -18.72 27.93
CA ALA A 86 1.53 -18.73 26.80
C ALA A 86 0.66 -17.47 26.78
N TRP A 87 0.10 -17.09 27.93
CA TRP A 87 -0.68 -15.87 28.06
C TRP A 87 0.14 -14.60 27.77
N GLN A 88 1.39 -14.55 28.22
CA GLN A 88 2.30 -13.43 27.91
C GLN A 88 2.62 -13.35 26.40
N ILE A 89 2.83 -14.48 25.74
CA ILE A 89 3.07 -14.54 24.29
C ILE A 89 1.85 -14.02 23.53
N GLU A 90 0.65 -14.42 23.92
CA GLU A 90 -0.60 -13.96 23.30
C GLU A 90 -0.78 -12.45 23.46
N THR A 91 -0.61 -11.94 24.69
CA THR A 91 -0.70 -10.50 24.99
C THR A 91 0.32 -9.70 24.20
N LEU A 92 1.57 -10.17 24.15
CA LEU A 92 2.63 -9.52 23.37
C LEU A 92 2.33 -9.54 21.86
N THR A 93 1.73 -10.61 21.36
CA THR A 93 1.35 -10.73 19.93
C THR A 93 0.26 -9.73 19.58
N PHE A 94 -0.75 -9.60 20.43
CA PHE A 94 -1.80 -8.60 20.28
C PHE A 94 -1.26 -7.17 20.31
N GLU A 95 -0.39 -6.84 21.28
CA GLU A 95 0.24 -5.52 21.35
C GLU A 95 1.08 -5.20 20.11
N LYS A 96 1.88 -6.17 19.64
CA LYS A 96 2.65 -6.02 18.41
C LYS A 96 1.76 -5.82 17.19
N PHE A 97 0.63 -6.52 17.11
CA PHE A 97 -0.34 -6.34 16.02
C PHE A 97 -0.94 -4.93 16.00
N LEU A 98 -1.39 -4.42 17.15
CA LEU A 98 -1.90 -3.06 17.26
C LEU A 98 -0.84 -2.01 16.90
N SER A 99 0.40 -2.22 17.38
CA SER A 99 1.53 -1.35 17.07
C SER A 99 1.85 -1.36 15.58
N HIS A 100 1.91 -2.54 14.95
CA HIS A 100 2.20 -2.67 13.52
C HIS A 100 1.16 -1.95 12.65
N ARG A 101 -0.13 -2.11 12.97
CA ARG A 101 -1.22 -1.37 12.30
C ARG A 101 -1.09 0.14 12.46
N ARG A 102 -0.81 0.60 13.69
CA ARG A 102 -0.62 2.02 13.97
C ARG A 102 0.53 2.60 13.17
N VAL A 103 1.69 1.94 13.15
CA VAL A 103 2.86 2.39 12.38
C VAL A 103 2.52 2.46 10.88
N PHE A 104 1.76 1.50 10.35
CA PHE A 104 1.29 1.56 8.96
C PHE A 104 0.44 2.82 8.71
N SER A 105 -0.54 3.11 9.56
CA SER A 105 -1.37 4.32 9.44
C SER A 105 -0.56 5.61 9.55
N GLU A 106 0.42 5.66 10.45
CA GLU A 106 1.35 6.80 10.57
C GLU A 106 2.14 6.99 9.27
N ARG A 107 2.62 5.90 8.63
CA ARG A 107 3.27 5.98 7.31
C ARG A 107 2.35 6.52 6.22
N LEU A 108 1.08 6.11 6.20
CA LEU A 108 0.12 6.69 5.25
C LEU A 108 -0.06 8.20 5.48
N GLY A 109 -0.11 8.64 6.74
CA GLY A 109 -0.14 10.07 7.08
C GLY A 109 1.09 10.82 6.58
N GLU A 110 2.29 10.26 6.75
CA GLU A 110 3.53 10.82 6.21
C GLU A 110 3.50 10.94 4.68
N ILE A 111 2.94 9.94 3.97
CA ILE A 111 2.76 9.98 2.52
C ILE A 111 1.86 11.15 2.12
N GLN A 112 0.72 11.33 2.81
CA GLN A 112 -0.20 12.44 2.54
C GLN A 112 0.48 13.79 2.74
N SER A 113 1.22 13.97 3.83
CA SER A 113 1.95 15.23 4.11
C SER A 113 3.02 15.52 3.06
N ARG A 114 3.76 14.50 2.60
CA ARG A 114 4.77 14.67 1.54
C ARG A 114 4.19 15.06 0.19
N LEU A 115 2.93 14.72 -0.05
CA LEU A 115 2.18 15.06 -1.26
C LEU A 115 1.27 16.29 -1.04
N GLU A 116 1.66 17.19 -0.14
CA GLU A 116 0.98 18.46 0.14
C GLU A 116 -0.52 18.29 0.47
N HIS A 117 -0.87 17.16 1.09
CA HIS A 117 -2.26 16.78 1.38
C HIS A 117 -3.18 16.71 0.14
N LYS A 118 -2.63 16.60 -1.08
CA LYS A 118 -3.40 16.44 -2.32
C LYS A 118 -3.96 15.03 -2.52
N ILE A 119 -3.57 14.08 -1.67
CA ILE A 119 -4.14 12.73 -1.63
C ILE A 119 -4.75 12.39 -0.27
N ARG A 120 -5.76 11.50 -0.29
CA ARG A 120 -6.38 10.95 0.91
C ARG A 120 -6.56 9.44 0.81
N PHE A 121 -6.13 8.72 1.84
CA PHE A 121 -6.42 7.30 1.98
C PHE A 121 -7.81 7.12 2.59
N ARG A 122 -8.73 6.51 1.83
CA ARG A 122 -10.14 6.39 2.24
C ARG A 122 -10.33 5.42 3.40
N ASN A 123 -9.65 4.29 3.34
CA ASN A 123 -9.76 3.23 4.33
C ASN A 123 -8.39 2.60 4.60
N PRO A 124 -7.57 3.23 5.47
CA PRO A 124 -6.27 2.71 5.90
C PRO A 124 -6.33 1.27 6.40
N GLU A 125 -7.44 0.88 7.02
CA GLU A 125 -7.60 -0.44 7.62
C GLU A 125 -7.82 -1.52 6.56
N ASN A 126 -8.72 -1.29 5.60
CA ASN A 126 -8.89 -2.21 4.48
C ASN A 126 -7.60 -2.36 3.68
N LEU A 127 -6.86 -1.28 3.49
CA LEU A 127 -5.56 -1.31 2.83
C LEU A 127 -4.55 -2.17 3.63
N TYR A 128 -4.50 -2.02 4.96
CA TYR A 128 -3.67 -2.84 5.81
C TYR A 128 -4.00 -4.34 5.67
N TYR A 129 -5.27 -4.71 5.75
CA TYR A 129 -5.68 -6.11 5.61
C TYR A 129 -5.53 -6.63 4.17
N GLY A 130 -5.57 -5.76 3.16
CA GLY A 130 -5.22 -6.14 1.79
C GLY A 130 -3.75 -6.53 1.65
N LEU A 131 -2.85 -5.84 2.35
CA LEU A 131 -1.42 -6.15 2.37
C LEU A 131 -1.08 -7.34 3.30
N PHE A 132 -1.82 -7.48 4.40
CA PHE A 132 -1.61 -8.52 5.42
C PHE A 132 -2.93 -9.26 5.73
N PRO A 133 -3.44 -10.10 4.80
CA PRO A 133 -4.75 -10.75 4.96
C PRO A 133 -4.82 -11.70 6.16
N ASP A 134 -3.68 -12.27 6.54
CA ASP A 134 -3.55 -13.23 7.64
C ASP A 134 -3.29 -12.58 9.01
N ASN A 135 -3.12 -11.25 9.07
CA ASN A 135 -2.83 -10.58 10.33
C ASN A 135 -4.08 -10.40 11.17
N GLY A 136 -3.96 -10.69 12.46
CA GLY A 136 -4.99 -10.46 13.45
C GLY A 136 -4.45 -10.53 14.87
N PRO A 137 -5.33 -10.45 15.88
CA PRO A 137 -4.93 -10.50 17.29
C PRO A 137 -4.07 -11.71 17.68
N ALA A 138 -4.29 -12.85 17.02
CA ALA A 138 -3.63 -14.12 17.33
C ALA A 138 -2.41 -14.44 16.43
N LYS A 139 -2.25 -13.75 15.30
CA LYS A 139 -1.21 -14.04 14.30
C LYS A 139 -0.71 -12.73 13.70
N LEU A 140 0.60 -12.52 13.75
CA LEU A 140 1.25 -11.35 13.17
C LEU A 140 2.37 -11.78 12.23
N LEU A 141 2.20 -11.44 10.95
CA LEU A 141 3.21 -11.50 9.91
C LEU A 141 3.77 -10.09 9.69
N LEU A 142 5.10 -9.98 9.72
CA LEU A 142 5.83 -8.74 9.44
C LEU A 142 6.31 -8.67 7.99
N ALA A 143 6.41 -9.81 7.32
CA ALA A 143 6.77 -9.91 5.92
C ALA A 143 5.73 -10.77 5.19
N VAL A 144 5.26 -10.27 4.05
CA VAL A 144 4.28 -10.94 3.19
C VAL A 144 4.75 -10.77 1.75
N ALA A 145 4.95 -11.87 1.04
CA ALA A 145 5.34 -11.83 -0.36
C ALA A 145 4.11 -11.54 -1.26
N PRO A 146 4.30 -10.95 -2.45
CA PRO A 146 3.24 -10.86 -3.46
C PRO A 146 2.76 -12.26 -3.84
N ASP A 147 1.45 -12.51 -3.71
CA ASP A 147 0.80 -13.77 -4.08
C ASP A 147 -0.01 -13.56 -5.36
N VAL A 148 0.34 -14.31 -6.41
CA VAL A 148 -0.25 -14.21 -7.76
C VAL A 148 -0.78 -15.58 -8.20
N SER A 149 -1.24 -16.40 -7.25
CA SER A 149 -1.74 -17.73 -7.56
C SER A 149 -3.15 -17.70 -8.17
N GLU A 150 -3.51 -18.73 -8.94
CA GLU A 150 -4.88 -18.88 -9.50
C GLU A 150 -5.97 -18.99 -8.40
N THR A 151 -5.58 -19.39 -7.19
CA THR A 151 -6.50 -19.68 -6.07
C THR A 151 -6.57 -18.56 -5.03
N SER A 152 -5.60 -17.65 -5.02
CA SER A 152 -5.45 -16.58 -4.04
C SER A 152 -4.56 -15.48 -4.61
N GLU A 153 -5.06 -14.25 -4.59
CA GLU A 153 -4.31 -13.06 -4.95
C GLU A 153 -4.41 -12.07 -3.79
N ASN A 154 -3.26 -11.69 -3.22
CA ASN A 154 -3.20 -10.60 -2.25
C ASN A 154 -2.99 -9.26 -2.96
N LEU A 155 -3.21 -8.15 -2.25
CA LEU A 155 -3.12 -6.81 -2.86
C LEU A 155 -1.74 -6.53 -3.48
N LEU A 156 -0.67 -7.06 -2.88
CA LEU A 156 0.70 -6.92 -3.41
C LEU A 156 0.87 -7.64 -4.74
N GLY A 157 0.32 -8.85 -4.88
CA GLY A 157 0.34 -9.61 -6.13
C GLY A 157 -0.44 -8.89 -7.23
N ALA A 158 -1.64 -8.41 -6.90
CA ALA A 158 -2.48 -7.67 -7.83
C ALA A 158 -1.82 -6.39 -8.33
N LEU A 159 -1.23 -5.60 -7.41
CA LEU A 159 -0.43 -4.43 -7.75
C LEU A 159 0.78 -4.81 -8.62
N LYS A 160 1.50 -5.88 -8.28
CA LYS A 160 2.65 -6.34 -9.06
C LYS A 160 2.28 -6.61 -10.52
N VAL A 161 1.24 -7.42 -10.76
CA VAL A 161 0.77 -7.75 -12.11
C VAL A 161 0.40 -6.48 -12.87
N ARG A 162 -0.38 -5.59 -12.25
CA ARG A 162 -0.83 -4.35 -12.89
C ARG A 162 0.32 -3.40 -13.20
N PHE A 163 1.30 -3.25 -12.31
CA PHE A 163 2.49 -2.43 -12.55
C PHE A 163 3.38 -3.02 -13.67
N GLU A 164 3.51 -4.35 -13.75
CA GLU A 164 4.24 -5.03 -14.83
C GLU A 164 3.53 -4.86 -16.18
N MET A 165 2.20 -5.02 -16.21
CA MET A 165 1.39 -4.74 -17.40
C MET A 165 1.52 -3.29 -17.84
N LEU A 166 1.50 -2.35 -16.88
CA LEU A 166 1.62 -0.92 -17.15
C LEU A 166 2.99 -0.60 -17.76
N ASP A 167 4.06 -1.16 -17.19
CA ASP A 167 5.42 -1.00 -17.70
C ASP A 167 5.57 -1.53 -19.13
N GLN A 168 4.92 -2.64 -19.46
CA GLN A 168 4.88 -3.16 -20.84
C GLN A 168 4.07 -2.25 -21.77
N LEU A 169 2.92 -1.77 -21.32
CA LEU A 169 2.02 -0.96 -22.13
C LEU A 169 2.64 0.38 -22.51
N ILE A 170 3.30 1.08 -21.58
CA ILE A 170 3.93 2.39 -21.86
C ILE A 170 5.15 2.29 -22.78
N LYS A 171 5.72 1.10 -22.96
CA LYS A 171 6.87 0.84 -23.84
C LYS A 171 6.47 0.65 -25.31
N LYS A 172 5.17 0.52 -25.61
CA LYS A 172 4.72 0.35 -26.99
C LYS A 172 5.12 1.57 -27.84
N ALA A 173 5.65 1.30 -29.03
CA ALA A 173 6.05 2.34 -29.98
C ALA A 173 4.84 2.97 -30.69
N GLU A 174 3.70 2.29 -30.68
CA GLU A 174 2.44 2.75 -31.27
C GLU A 174 1.29 2.42 -30.31
N PHE A 175 0.28 3.28 -30.29
CA PHE A 175 -0.91 3.12 -29.46
C PHE A 175 -2.17 3.12 -30.33
N SER A 176 -2.92 2.03 -30.28
CA SER A 176 -4.30 2.02 -30.78
C SER A 176 -5.23 2.71 -29.79
N THR A 177 -6.46 3.01 -30.23
CA THR A 177 -7.51 3.50 -29.31
C THR A 177 -7.79 2.47 -28.21
N GLN A 178 -7.71 1.18 -28.51
CA GLN A 178 -7.92 0.11 -27.53
C GLN A 178 -6.83 0.10 -26.45
N ASP A 179 -5.57 0.32 -26.83
CA ASP A 179 -4.45 0.41 -25.88
C ASP A 179 -4.63 1.60 -24.93
N ALA A 180 -5.20 2.72 -25.40
CA ALA A 180 -5.49 3.87 -24.55
C ALA A 180 -6.62 3.59 -23.54
N TYR A 181 -7.64 2.81 -23.93
CA TYR A 181 -8.66 2.34 -22.98
C TYR A 181 -8.06 1.39 -21.93
N GLU A 182 -7.21 0.46 -22.37
CA GLU A 182 -6.51 -0.46 -21.48
C GLU A 182 -5.61 0.31 -20.50
N LEU A 183 -4.88 1.31 -20.97
CA LEU A 183 -4.05 2.17 -20.13
C LEU A 183 -4.86 2.91 -19.08
N ALA A 184 -5.97 3.56 -19.47
CA ALA A 184 -6.82 4.28 -18.54
C ALA A 184 -7.45 3.35 -17.48
N GLY A 185 -7.90 2.16 -17.91
CA GLY A 185 -8.39 1.12 -17.01
C GLY A 185 -7.33 0.70 -16.01
N LEU A 186 -6.12 0.43 -16.48
CA LEU A 186 -5.01 0.00 -15.64
C LEU A 186 -4.56 1.07 -14.64
N LEU A 187 -4.49 2.33 -15.05
CA LEU A 187 -4.19 3.46 -14.16
C LEU A 187 -5.23 3.61 -13.05
N PHE A 188 -6.50 3.36 -13.37
CA PHE A 188 -7.57 3.38 -12.38
C PHE A 188 -7.49 2.21 -11.41
N GLU A 189 -7.30 0.99 -11.92
CA GLU A 189 -7.18 -0.19 -11.07
C GLU A 189 -6.01 -0.04 -10.09
N ILE A 190 -4.84 0.41 -10.58
CA ILE A 190 -3.68 0.72 -9.73
C ILE A 190 -4.04 1.80 -8.70
N ASN A 191 -4.69 2.90 -9.09
CA ASN A 191 -5.08 3.93 -8.13
C ASN A 191 -6.04 3.38 -7.05
N SER A 192 -7.01 2.56 -7.46
CA SER A 192 -7.98 1.92 -6.57
C SER A 192 -7.29 0.98 -5.56
N ASP A 193 -6.37 0.14 -6.03
CA ASP A 193 -5.61 -0.78 -5.18
C ASP A 193 -4.64 -0.08 -4.24
N LEU A 194 -4.03 1.03 -4.69
CA LEU A 194 -3.22 1.88 -3.83
C LEU A 194 -4.08 2.58 -2.75
N GLY A 195 -5.41 2.58 -2.89
CA GLY A 195 -6.34 2.97 -1.84
C GLY A 195 -6.38 4.47 -1.53
N PHE A 196 -5.86 5.32 -2.42
CA PHE A 196 -5.90 6.78 -2.27
C PHE A 196 -6.77 7.44 -3.34
N GLU A 197 -7.37 8.57 -2.99
CA GLU A 197 -8.05 9.46 -3.93
C GLU A 197 -7.33 10.81 -4.00
N TRP A 198 -7.51 11.52 -5.11
CA TRP A 198 -7.04 12.90 -5.23
C TRP A 198 -8.06 13.86 -4.63
N VAL A 199 -7.58 14.73 -3.74
CA VAL A 199 -8.39 15.76 -3.06
C VAL A 199 -7.89 17.18 -3.37
N GLY A 200 -6.89 17.32 -4.24
CA GLY A 200 -6.44 18.62 -4.73
C GLY A 200 -7.46 19.24 -5.68
N GLU A 201 -7.29 20.55 -5.93
CA GLU A 201 -8.03 21.26 -6.97
C GLU A 201 -7.85 20.56 -8.33
N PRO A 202 -8.91 20.47 -9.15
CA PRO A 202 -8.84 19.83 -10.45
C PRO A 202 -8.07 20.72 -11.44
N ASP A 203 -7.06 20.14 -12.08
CA ASP A 203 -6.29 20.78 -13.14
C ASP A 203 -6.78 20.33 -14.53
N ASP A 204 -6.68 21.19 -15.55
CA ASP A 204 -6.93 20.80 -16.94
C ASP A 204 -6.08 19.58 -17.32
N GLY A 205 -6.75 18.55 -17.86
CA GLY A 205 -6.12 17.27 -18.17
C GLY A 205 -6.26 16.20 -17.09
N ASP A 206 -6.82 16.52 -15.92
CA ASP A 206 -7.07 15.53 -14.87
C ASP A 206 -8.10 14.50 -15.31
N VAL A 207 -7.81 13.23 -15.06
CA VAL A 207 -8.69 12.11 -15.34
C VAL A 207 -9.66 11.94 -14.16
N VAL A 208 -10.95 12.03 -14.46
CA VAL A 208 -12.03 11.88 -13.48
C VAL A 208 -12.86 10.66 -13.85
N MET A 209 -13.07 9.75 -12.91
CA MET A 209 -13.88 8.55 -13.10
C MET A 209 -15.04 8.50 -12.10
N ALA A 210 -16.27 8.37 -12.58
CA ALA A 210 -17.48 8.37 -11.73
C ALA A 210 -17.53 9.59 -10.75
N GLY A 211 -17.04 10.75 -11.19
CA GLY A 211 -16.97 11.98 -10.39
C GLY A 211 -15.77 12.07 -9.44
N LEU A 212 -14.88 11.08 -9.43
CA LEU A 212 -13.69 11.04 -8.58
C LEU A 212 -12.43 11.31 -9.39
N ASN A 213 -11.64 12.30 -8.97
CA ASN A 213 -10.32 12.55 -9.54
C ASN A 213 -9.36 11.45 -9.04
N ILE A 214 -8.72 10.75 -9.99
CA ILE A 214 -7.79 9.64 -9.69
C ILE A 214 -6.34 10.14 -9.52
N GLY A 215 -6.12 11.46 -9.62
CA GLY A 215 -4.82 12.14 -9.52
C GLY A 215 -3.95 11.96 -10.76
N VAL A 216 -4.48 11.42 -11.86
CA VAL A 216 -3.74 11.25 -13.11
C VAL A 216 -4.04 12.44 -14.00
N ASN A 217 -3.00 13.17 -14.43
CA ASN A 217 -3.12 14.22 -15.42
C ASN A 217 -2.53 13.73 -16.75
N ILE A 218 -3.26 13.88 -17.86
CA ILE A 218 -2.81 13.36 -19.17
C ILE A 218 -1.58 14.10 -19.72
N TYR A 219 -1.32 15.34 -19.30
CA TYR A 219 -0.15 16.12 -19.72
C TYR A 219 1.06 15.90 -18.81
N SER A 220 0.83 15.43 -17.58
CA SER A 220 1.88 15.16 -16.59
C SER A 220 1.84 13.69 -16.12
N LEU A 221 1.65 12.76 -17.06
CA LEU A 221 1.49 11.34 -16.74
C LEU A 221 2.70 10.78 -15.97
N HIS A 222 3.91 11.21 -16.31
CA HIS A 222 5.13 10.78 -15.62
C HIS A 222 5.11 11.10 -14.12
N GLU A 223 4.60 12.27 -13.72
CA GLU A 223 4.44 12.62 -12.30
C GLU A 223 3.48 11.67 -11.58
N ALA A 224 2.37 11.32 -12.23
CA ALA A 224 1.39 10.39 -11.69
C ALA A 224 1.97 8.98 -11.54
N LEU A 225 2.68 8.48 -12.56
CA LEU A 225 3.33 7.18 -12.53
C LEU A 225 4.40 7.08 -11.44
N ASN A 226 5.25 8.10 -11.32
CA ASN A 226 6.29 8.15 -10.29
C ASN A 226 5.68 8.14 -8.89
N ARG A 227 4.60 8.88 -8.68
CA ARG A 227 3.88 8.91 -7.40
C ARG A 227 3.29 7.54 -7.08
N MET A 228 2.60 6.91 -8.03
CA MET A 228 2.03 5.57 -7.84
C MET A 228 3.12 4.53 -7.53
N LYS A 229 4.20 4.52 -8.31
CA LYS A 229 5.39 3.66 -8.08
C LYS A 229 5.99 3.89 -6.71
N TRP A 230 6.12 5.15 -6.29
CA TRP A 230 6.69 5.50 -4.99
C TRP A 230 5.84 4.99 -3.83
N ILE A 231 4.51 5.17 -3.90
CA ILE A 231 3.59 4.64 -2.88
C ILE A 231 3.66 3.11 -2.84
N TYR A 232 3.63 2.45 -4.00
CA TYR A 232 3.77 1.00 -4.08
C TYR A 232 5.08 0.50 -3.47
N ASN A 233 6.20 1.17 -3.75
CA ASN A 233 7.49 0.84 -3.17
C ASN A 233 7.54 1.02 -1.64
N ILE A 234 6.73 1.93 -1.07
CA ILE A 234 6.56 2.01 0.37
C ILE A 234 5.85 0.76 0.90
N TYR A 235 4.80 0.28 0.22
CA TYR A 235 4.11 -0.96 0.62
C TYR A 235 5.03 -2.17 0.52
N LEU A 236 5.79 -2.30 -0.58
CA LEU A 236 6.78 -3.36 -0.74
C LEU A 236 7.81 -3.33 0.38
N ARG A 237 8.38 -2.16 0.69
CA ARG A 237 9.36 -2.03 1.77
C ARG A 237 8.76 -2.35 3.15
N PHE A 238 7.53 -1.89 3.41
CA PHE A 238 6.84 -2.14 4.66
C PHE A 238 6.52 -3.64 4.85
N THR A 239 6.30 -4.36 3.76
CA THR A 239 6.01 -5.81 3.75
C THR A 239 7.24 -6.70 3.58
N GLY A 240 8.45 -6.12 3.64
CA GLY A 240 9.71 -6.86 3.59
C GLY A 240 10.18 -7.27 2.18
N ASN A 241 9.63 -6.65 1.13
CA ASN A 241 9.95 -6.93 -0.27
C ASN A 241 10.95 -5.93 -0.87
N ALA A 242 11.61 -6.34 -1.96
CA ALA A 242 12.43 -5.46 -2.78
C ALA A 242 11.56 -4.42 -3.51
N PRO A 243 12.07 -3.21 -3.76
CA PRO A 243 11.33 -2.21 -4.53
C PRO A 243 11.11 -2.67 -5.97
N PHE A 244 9.99 -2.26 -6.56
CA PHE A 244 9.69 -2.44 -7.96
C PHE A 244 10.59 -1.55 -8.84
N ASP A 245 11.23 -2.16 -9.84
CA ASP A 245 12.19 -1.52 -10.73
C ASP A 245 11.62 -1.17 -12.12
N GLY A 246 10.34 -1.45 -12.38
CA GLY A 246 9.69 -1.01 -13.64
C GLY A 246 9.35 0.48 -13.65
N LEU A 247 8.86 0.99 -14.78
CA LEU A 247 8.52 2.40 -15.02
C LEU A 247 9.72 3.37 -14.91
N ASN A 248 10.94 2.88 -15.08
CA ASN A 248 12.15 3.73 -15.13
C ASN A 248 12.30 4.47 -16.46
N HIS A 249 11.45 4.18 -17.44
CA HIS A 249 11.47 4.81 -18.75
C HIS A 249 10.57 6.04 -18.75
N GLY A 250 10.95 7.07 -19.51
CA GLY A 250 10.07 8.21 -19.77
C GLY A 250 8.77 7.77 -20.44
N VAL A 251 7.70 8.53 -20.22
CA VAL A 251 6.44 8.34 -20.94
C VAL A 251 6.66 8.77 -22.39
N THR A 252 6.42 7.87 -23.35
CA THR A 252 6.56 8.22 -24.77
C THR A 252 5.46 9.19 -25.19
N ARG A 253 5.74 10.04 -26.18
CA ARG A 253 4.75 10.95 -26.76
C ARG A 253 3.49 10.21 -27.22
N TYR A 254 3.64 9.01 -27.78
CA TYR A 254 2.52 8.20 -28.26
C TYR A 254 1.48 7.89 -27.17
N VAL A 255 1.92 7.68 -25.93
CA VAL A 255 1.02 7.47 -24.78
C VAL A 255 0.19 8.72 -24.51
N LYS A 256 0.84 9.90 -24.47
CA LYS A 256 0.19 11.20 -24.27
C LYS A 256 -0.84 11.46 -25.37
N ASP A 257 -0.42 11.29 -26.62
CA ASP A 257 -1.25 11.52 -27.80
C ASP A 257 -2.46 10.57 -27.83
N ALA A 258 -2.28 9.31 -27.45
CA ALA A 258 -3.37 8.34 -27.39
C ALA A 258 -4.42 8.71 -26.32
N LEU A 259 -3.98 9.17 -25.15
CA LEU A 259 -4.88 9.66 -24.10
C LEU A 259 -5.60 10.96 -24.52
N MET A 260 -4.91 11.89 -25.20
CA MET A 260 -5.52 13.11 -25.73
C MET A 260 -6.58 12.80 -26.80
N LYS A 261 -6.31 11.85 -27.70
CA LYS A 261 -7.26 11.39 -28.73
C LYS A 261 -8.47 10.68 -28.13
N CYS A 262 -8.34 10.07 -26.95
CA CYS A 262 -9.43 9.40 -26.26
C CYS A 262 -10.38 10.38 -25.57
N ARG A 263 -11.33 10.91 -26.36
CA ARG A 263 -12.34 11.91 -25.93
C ARG A 263 -13.25 11.44 -24.79
N ARG A 264 -13.54 10.14 -24.74
CA ARG A 264 -14.35 9.48 -23.70
C ARG A 264 -13.79 8.08 -23.48
N LEU A 265 -13.09 7.87 -22.39
CA LEU A 265 -12.75 6.52 -21.94
C LEU A 265 -13.98 5.98 -21.20
N ARG A 266 -14.40 4.72 -21.34
CA ARG A 266 -15.65 4.18 -20.76
C ARG A 266 -15.76 4.48 -19.25
N GLY A 267 -16.47 5.55 -18.87
CA GLY A 267 -16.63 6.00 -17.48
C GLY A 267 -15.67 7.10 -16.99
N TYR A 268 -14.69 7.49 -17.81
CA TYR A 268 -13.77 8.59 -17.52
C TYR A 268 -14.08 9.84 -18.32
N VAL A 269 -13.83 10.98 -17.69
CA VAL A 269 -13.91 12.32 -18.26
C VAL A 269 -12.59 13.01 -17.96
N VAL A 270 -11.98 13.59 -18.99
CA VAL A 270 -10.85 14.50 -18.79
C VAL A 270 -11.43 15.85 -18.37
N TYR A 271 -11.03 16.35 -17.21
CA TYR A 271 -11.40 17.67 -16.72
C TYR A 271 -10.79 18.74 -17.64
N ARG A 272 -11.63 19.70 -18.04
CA ARG A 272 -11.27 20.78 -18.95
C ARG A 272 -11.99 22.05 -18.51
N SER A 273 -11.22 23.04 -18.07
CA SER A 273 -11.70 24.38 -17.73
C SER A 273 -11.29 25.40 -18.79
N VAL A 274 -10.16 25.20 -19.47
CA VAL A 274 -9.69 26.06 -20.55
C VAL A 274 -10.66 25.98 -21.73
N THR A 275 -11.06 27.16 -22.21
CA THR A 275 -12.01 27.29 -23.33
C THR A 275 -11.40 26.68 -24.59
N ASP A 276 -12.15 25.80 -25.25
CA ASP A 276 -11.73 25.16 -26.51
C ASP A 276 -10.42 24.34 -26.45
N LEU A 277 -9.98 23.90 -25.27
CA LEU A 277 -8.77 23.08 -25.14
C LEU A 277 -8.78 21.83 -26.05
N GLN A 278 -9.94 21.22 -26.25
CA GLN A 278 -10.08 20.07 -27.16
C GLN A 278 -9.81 20.45 -28.62
N ALA A 279 -10.27 21.63 -29.05
CA ALA A 279 -10.02 22.13 -30.39
C ALA A 279 -8.53 22.31 -30.65
N LEU A 280 -7.80 22.77 -29.62
CA LEU A 280 -6.36 22.97 -29.68
C LEU A 280 -5.62 21.63 -29.75
N GLN A 281 -6.08 20.61 -29.04
CA GLN A 281 -5.56 19.24 -29.18
C GLN A 281 -5.80 18.67 -30.59
N ASP A 282 -7.00 18.85 -31.12
CA ASP A 282 -7.32 18.44 -32.49
C ASP A 282 -6.44 19.18 -33.52
N LEU A 283 -6.15 20.48 -33.28
CA LEU A 283 -5.24 21.27 -34.11
C LEU A 283 -3.80 20.73 -34.07
N LEU A 284 -3.28 20.31 -32.90
CA LEU A 284 -1.97 19.66 -32.81
C LEU A 284 -1.92 18.45 -33.76
N PHE A 285 -2.96 17.61 -33.77
CA PHE A 285 -2.96 16.42 -34.64
C PHE A 285 -3.11 16.76 -36.13
N GLN A 286 -3.83 17.82 -36.48
CA GLN A 286 -3.92 18.31 -37.87
C GLN A 286 -2.57 18.86 -38.35
N VAL A 287 -1.92 19.69 -37.54
CA VAL A 287 -0.58 20.21 -37.81
C VAL A 287 0.44 19.07 -37.88
N ASP A 288 0.29 18.05 -37.05
CA ASP A 288 1.13 16.86 -37.08
C ASP A 288 0.83 15.90 -38.25
N SER A 289 -0.32 15.99 -38.94
CA SER A 289 -0.51 15.26 -40.19
C SER A 289 0.01 16.01 -41.41
N LEU A 290 0.09 17.35 -41.34
CA LEU A 290 0.60 18.21 -42.39
C LEU A 290 2.11 18.00 -42.59
N ARG A 291 2.47 17.30 -43.67
CA ARG A 291 3.84 17.03 -44.09
C ARG A 291 4.05 17.35 -45.55
N ASP A 292 5.25 17.79 -45.90
CA ASP A 292 5.69 17.89 -47.27
C ASP A 292 6.09 16.52 -47.86
N ASP A 293 6.45 16.50 -49.14
CA ASP A 293 6.86 15.28 -49.86
C ASP A 293 8.15 14.67 -49.30
N THR A 294 8.93 15.46 -48.56
CA THR A 294 10.15 15.02 -47.86
C THR A 294 9.90 14.59 -46.41
N LYS A 295 8.63 14.55 -45.98
CA LYS A 295 8.17 14.25 -44.62
C LYS A 295 8.57 15.28 -43.57
N ASN A 296 8.93 16.51 -43.97
CA ASN A 296 9.10 17.62 -43.03
C ASN A 296 7.74 18.23 -42.70
N TRP A 297 7.63 18.82 -41.50
CA TRP A 297 6.45 19.60 -41.11
C TRP A 297 6.29 20.79 -42.06
N LEU A 298 5.07 20.98 -42.56
CA LEU A 298 4.72 22.17 -43.31
C LEU A 298 4.62 23.40 -42.38
N LEU A 299 4.22 23.18 -41.13
CA LEU A 299 4.08 24.21 -40.09
C LEU A 299 4.98 23.87 -38.88
N PRO A 300 6.32 23.87 -39.04
CA PRO A 300 7.24 23.43 -38.00
C PRO A 300 7.18 24.27 -36.72
N ASP A 301 6.93 25.57 -36.81
CA ASP A 301 6.93 26.44 -35.64
C ASP A 301 5.64 26.31 -34.84
N SER A 302 4.50 26.22 -35.52
CA SER A 302 3.19 25.91 -34.94
C SER A 302 3.19 24.55 -34.28
N TYR A 303 3.79 23.55 -34.94
CA TYR A 303 3.92 22.21 -34.38
C TYR A 303 4.70 22.24 -33.06
N ARG A 304 5.90 22.84 -33.03
CA ARG A 304 6.73 22.96 -31.83
C ARG A 304 6.04 23.75 -30.72
N LEU A 305 5.32 24.82 -31.08
CA LEU A 305 4.59 25.65 -30.13
C LEU A 305 3.44 24.88 -29.47
N LEU A 306 2.69 24.10 -30.25
CA LEU A 306 1.62 23.24 -29.74
C LEU A 306 2.19 22.09 -28.91
N GLU A 307 3.24 21.43 -29.37
CA GLU A 307 3.93 20.37 -28.63
C GLU A 307 4.42 20.85 -27.26
N ALA A 308 5.10 22.01 -27.22
CA ALA A 308 5.56 22.63 -25.99
C ALA A 308 4.40 23.01 -25.05
N THR A 309 3.26 23.46 -25.61
CA THR A 309 2.07 23.81 -24.81
C THR A 309 1.48 22.61 -24.10
N PHE A 310 1.51 21.43 -24.74
CA PHE A 310 0.98 20.19 -24.16
C PHE A 310 2.04 19.36 -23.43
N GLU A 311 3.25 19.87 -23.25
CA GLU A 311 4.36 19.14 -22.63
C GLU A 311 4.14 18.88 -21.15
N SER A 312 3.51 19.82 -20.44
CA SER A 312 3.20 19.68 -19.02
C SER A 312 1.86 20.31 -18.66
N ARG A 313 1.28 19.90 -17.53
CA ARG A 313 0.07 20.57 -17.00
C ARG A 313 0.29 22.04 -16.69
N HIS A 314 1.52 22.44 -16.34
CA HIS A 314 1.84 23.83 -16.06
C HIS A 314 1.74 24.69 -17.32
N ASP A 315 2.20 24.17 -18.46
CA ASP A 315 2.15 24.87 -19.75
C ASP A 315 0.70 24.97 -20.25
N VAL A 316 -0.10 23.92 -20.06
CA VAL A 316 -1.55 23.97 -20.36
C VAL A 316 -2.27 24.98 -19.46
N ALA A 317 -1.92 25.07 -18.17
CA ALA A 317 -2.53 26.02 -17.25
C ALA A 317 -2.30 27.49 -17.67
N GLN A 318 -1.21 27.78 -18.39
CA GLN A 318 -0.93 29.13 -18.90
C GLN A 318 -1.93 29.58 -19.97
N LEU A 319 -2.71 28.66 -20.56
CA LEU A 319 -3.80 28.98 -21.51
C LEU A 319 -5.03 29.59 -20.82
N ALA A 320 -5.09 29.57 -19.47
CA ALA A 320 -6.10 30.30 -18.73
C ALA A 320 -5.97 31.82 -18.90
N ASP A 321 -4.77 32.32 -19.23
CA ASP A 321 -4.55 33.70 -19.64
C ASP A 321 -4.96 33.89 -21.11
N SER A 322 -6.07 34.62 -21.31
CA SER A 322 -6.61 34.86 -22.65
C SER A 322 -5.67 35.64 -23.56
N GLU A 323 -4.84 36.56 -23.04
CA GLU A 323 -3.91 37.32 -23.88
C GLU A 323 -2.81 36.40 -24.40
N ARG A 324 -2.26 35.56 -23.52
CA ARG A 324 -1.26 34.57 -23.88
C ARG A 324 -1.81 33.54 -24.87
N TYR A 325 -3.02 33.05 -24.64
CA TYR A 325 -3.68 32.10 -25.53
C TYR A 325 -3.90 32.74 -26.92
N LEU A 326 -4.43 33.95 -26.99
CA LEU A 326 -4.63 34.66 -28.26
C LEU A 326 -3.29 34.94 -28.98
N SER A 327 -2.24 35.32 -28.26
CA SER A 327 -0.91 35.53 -28.83
C SER A 327 -0.36 34.27 -29.50
N MET A 328 -0.53 33.11 -28.85
CA MET A 328 -0.16 31.81 -29.41
C MET A 328 -0.93 31.52 -30.71
N LEU A 329 -2.25 31.70 -30.70
CA LEU A 329 -3.11 31.46 -31.87
C LEU A 329 -2.78 32.38 -33.04
N ILE A 330 -2.41 33.64 -32.78
CA ILE A 330 -1.98 34.59 -33.83
C ILE A 330 -0.69 34.10 -34.51
N LYS A 331 0.28 33.59 -33.73
CA LYS A 331 1.52 33.04 -34.31
C LYS A 331 1.24 31.86 -35.23
N ILE A 332 0.39 30.94 -34.78
CA ILE A 332 -0.04 29.78 -35.58
C ILE A 332 -0.74 30.24 -36.86
N ASN A 333 -1.65 31.21 -36.75
CA ASN A 333 -2.40 31.71 -37.91
C ASN A 333 -1.49 32.39 -38.94
N ASN A 334 -0.47 33.13 -38.50
CA ASN A 334 0.46 33.79 -39.40
C ASN A 334 1.28 32.76 -40.21
N GLU A 335 1.78 31.71 -39.57
CA GLU A 335 2.52 30.65 -40.28
C GLU A 335 1.62 29.89 -41.27
N ILE A 336 0.37 29.60 -40.89
CA ILE A 336 -0.62 29.02 -41.82
C ILE A 336 -0.84 29.93 -43.03
N PHE A 337 -0.97 31.24 -42.80
CA PHE A 337 -1.15 32.20 -43.88
C PHE A 337 0.06 32.22 -44.82
N ASP A 338 1.27 32.31 -44.26
CA ASP A 338 2.52 32.35 -45.04
C ASP A 338 2.65 31.09 -45.91
N GLN A 339 2.50 29.90 -45.33
CA GLN A 339 2.58 28.63 -46.06
C GLN A 339 1.48 28.48 -47.12
N ARG A 340 0.27 28.97 -46.85
CA ARG A 340 -0.81 28.93 -47.83
C ARG A 340 -0.55 29.82 -49.05
N THR A 341 0.23 30.90 -48.91
CA THR A 341 0.61 31.73 -50.07
C THR A 341 1.67 31.08 -50.96
N GLU A 342 2.40 30.10 -50.44
CA GLU A 342 3.46 29.39 -51.15
C GLU A 342 2.94 28.15 -51.91
N ILE A 343 1.79 27.61 -51.50
CA ILE A 343 1.21 26.37 -52.05
C ILE A 343 0.13 26.68 -53.10
N GLU A 344 0.13 25.91 -54.19
CA GLU A 344 -0.88 26.01 -55.25
C GLU A 344 -2.27 25.57 -54.74
N VAL A 345 -3.33 26.23 -55.23
CA VAL A 345 -4.71 25.98 -54.79
C VAL A 345 -5.19 24.56 -55.08
N ASP A 346 -4.64 23.92 -56.12
CA ASP A 346 -5.00 22.55 -56.50
C ASP A 346 -4.25 21.48 -55.68
N ASP A 347 -3.34 21.89 -54.80
CA ASP A 347 -2.61 20.99 -53.91
C ASP A 347 -3.52 20.51 -52.76
N PRO A 348 -3.62 19.20 -52.46
CA PRO A 348 -4.45 18.70 -51.36
C PRO A 348 -4.07 19.29 -49.98
N ARG A 349 -2.82 19.74 -49.80
CA ARG A 349 -2.36 20.39 -48.56
C ARG A 349 -3.01 21.77 -48.36
N TYR A 350 -3.46 22.42 -49.44
CA TYR A 350 -4.15 23.72 -49.37
C TYR A 350 -5.45 23.61 -48.58
N ASP A 351 -6.24 22.56 -48.82
CA ASP A 351 -7.48 22.30 -48.10
C ASP A 351 -7.24 21.96 -46.62
N GLU A 352 -6.18 21.20 -46.32
CA GLU A 352 -5.78 20.90 -44.94
C GLU A 352 -5.33 22.15 -44.18
N LEU A 353 -4.59 23.06 -44.82
CA LEU A 353 -4.23 24.37 -44.24
C LEU A 353 -5.48 25.22 -43.96
N ASN A 354 -6.47 25.22 -44.86
CA ASN A 354 -7.75 25.91 -44.62
C ASN A 354 -8.52 25.31 -43.44
N ALA A 355 -8.48 23.99 -43.26
CA ALA A 355 -9.08 23.33 -42.11
C ALA A 355 -8.39 23.71 -40.78
N CYS A 356 -7.05 23.83 -40.79
CA CYS A 356 -6.28 24.36 -39.66
C CYS A 356 -6.66 25.82 -39.35
N GLU A 357 -6.71 26.70 -40.36
CA GLU A 357 -7.10 28.10 -40.18
C GLU A 357 -8.51 28.22 -39.59
N ALA A 358 -9.48 27.46 -40.13
CA ALA A 358 -10.84 27.44 -39.63
C ALA A 358 -10.91 26.98 -38.16
N THR A 359 -10.08 26.00 -37.78
CA THR A 359 -9.95 25.55 -36.39
C THR A 359 -9.40 26.68 -35.51
N VAL A 360 -8.32 27.36 -35.93
CA VAL A 360 -7.72 28.48 -35.20
C VAL A 360 -8.72 29.62 -35.01
N MET A 361 -9.41 30.06 -36.07
CA MET A 361 -10.37 31.16 -36.02
C MET A 361 -11.55 30.84 -35.10
N ARG A 362 -12.00 29.58 -35.08
CA ARG A 362 -13.04 29.13 -34.15
C ARG A 362 -12.57 29.26 -32.70
N ILE A 363 -11.35 28.83 -32.38
CA ILE A 363 -10.78 28.94 -31.03
C ILE A 363 -10.67 30.42 -30.64
N VAL A 364 -10.15 31.27 -31.52
CA VAL A 364 -10.03 32.72 -31.27
C VAL A 364 -11.38 33.35 -30.93
N GLY A 365 -12.42 33.04 -31.70
CA GLY A 365 -13.77 33.53 -31.44
C GLY A 365 -14.28 33.12 -30.06
N ASN A 366 -14.10 31.86 -29.69
CA ASN A 366 -14.55 31.33 -28.41
C ASN A 366 -13.77 31.88 -27.21
N VAL A 367 -12.44 32.04 -27.33
CA VAL A 367 -11.60 32.63 -26.29
C VAL A 367 -11.97 34.10 -26.05
N ARG A 368 -12.19 34.90 -27.11
CA ARG A 368 -12.65 36.29 -26.98
C ARG A 368 -13.99 36.40 -26.26
N MET A 369 -14.97 35.59 -26.69
CA MET A 369 -16.29 35.55 -26.04
C MET A 369 -16.24 35.10 -24.57
N ALA A 370 -15.28 34.25 -24.20
CA ALA A 370 -15.08 33.85 -22.81
C ALA A 370 -14.45 34.96 -21.97
N SER A 371 -13.44 35.66 -22.52
CA SER A 371 -12.77 36.79 -21.88
C SER A 371 -13.75 37.95 -21.62
N GLU A 372 -14.56 38.34 -22.60
CA GLU A 372 -15.59 39.37 -22.46
C GLU A 372 -16.61 39.04 -21.36
N ARG A 373 -17.03 37.77 -21.26
CA ARG A 373 -17.95 37.30 -20.22
C ARG A 373 -17.36 37.38 -18.81
N ASN A 374 -16.05 37.20 -18.67
CA ASN A 374 -15.38 37.31 -17.37
C ASN A 374 -15.20 38.77 -16.93
N HIS A 375 -15.05 39.72 -17.85
CA HIS A 375 -14.99 41.15 -17.53
C HIS A 375 -16.35 41.75 -17.12
N MET A 376 -17.46 41.09 -17.45
CA MET A 376 -18.81 41.53 -17.08
C MET A 376 -19.29 41.00 -15.71
N LYS A 377 -18.58 40.04 -15.12
CA LYS A 377 -18.86 39.50 -13.78
C LYS A 377 -17.98 40.21 -12.74
#